data_AF-A0A291GUZ0-F1
#
_entry.id   AF-A0A291GUZ0-F1
#
_cell.length_a   1.000
_cell.length_b   1.000
_cell.length_c   1.000
_cell.angle_alpha   90.00
_cell.angle_beta   90.00
_cell.angle_gamma   90.00
#
_symmetry.space_group_name_H-M   'P 1'
#
loop_
_entity.id
_entity.type
_entity.pdbx_description
1 polymer ?
#
loop_
_entity_poly.entity_id
_entity_poly.type
_entity_poly.pdbx_seq_one_letter_code
_entity_poly.pdbx_strand_id
1 'polypeptide(L)'
;MTAQLGPSAVEETGTAHRLQLPRDTDPAAVLSMVRNVRPEASEAEDGTITLGDGQTLTPDRSPRGAGRWTLGTPQVREDPLPEGMEDSHGYGRAFPEGMPLGLERQGLDLAWSLARRLGGAVVTDGGARLEPHPFHVRDLTVVSPHALAPESLAELLGPIEPEAELDQVPDGAPRIGYSVTLPLADGEEISLRVGRTARPAALQALGWLDDAVDYALVHLPADPESDEVESPDAETAERWQVAYRRIGQIAGLLVETVGGYVVDLEGFLVDPNDLA
;
A
#
# COMPACT_ATOMS: atom_id res chain seq x y z
N MET A 1 18.41 -36.54 -40.70
CA MET A 1 19.29 -35.63 -39.93
C MET A 1 18.45 -34.41 -39.59
N THR A 2 17.66 -34.53 -38.53
CA THR A 2 16.70 -33.50 -38.06
C THR A 2 17.41 -32.71 -36.97
N ALA A 3 17.75 -31.45 -37.26
CA ALA A 3 18.33 -30.56 -36.28
C ALA A 3 17.23 -30.17 -35.28
N GLN A 4 17.43 -30.55 -34.01
CA GLN A 4 16.69 -30.04 -32.88
C GLN A 4 17.07 -28.57 -32.69
N LEU A 5 16.15 -27.67 -33.03
CA LEU A 5 16.19 -26.29 -32.57
C LEU A 5 15.92 -26.33 -31.05
N GLY A 6 16.96 -26.12 -30.25
CA GLY A 6 16.80 -25.85 -28.82
C GLY A 6 15.97 -24.58 -28.64
N PRO A 7 15.23 -24.44 -27.52
CA PRO A 7 14.55 -23.20 -27.22
C PRO A 7 15.60 -22.08 -27.18
N SER A 8 15.45 -21.12 -28.10
CA SER A 8 16.20 -19.88 -28.07
C SER A 8 15.87 -19.23 -26.72
N ALA A 9 16.87 -19.08 -25.85
CA ALA A 9 16.73 -18.24 -24.68
C ALA A 9 16.45 -16.83 -25.22
N VAL A 10 15.17 -16.43 -25.17
CA VAL A 10 14.81 -15.02 -25.28
C VAL A 10 15.58 -14.38 -24.13
N GLU A 11 16.56 -13.53 -24.44
CA GLU A 11 17.11 -12.61 -23.44
C GLU A 11 15.91 -11.80 -22.96
N GLU A 12 15.35 -12.17 -21.81
CA GLU A 12 14.32 -11.36 -21.16
C GLU A 12 14.93 -9.98 -20.97
N THR A 13 14.40 -9.01 -21.70
CA THR A 13 14.91 -7.65 -21.67
C THR A 13 14.59 -7.13 -20.27
N GLY A 14 15.59 -6.97 -19.41
CA GLY A 14 15.38 -6.47 -18.05
C GLY A 14 15.29 -4.95 -18.06
N THR A 15 14.46 -4.39 -17.19
CA THR A 15 14.46 -2.94 -16.89
C THR A 15 15.15 -2.68 -15.56
N ALA A 16 15.68 -1.47 -15.42
CA ALA A 16 16.36 -1.01 -14.22
C ALA A 16 15.76 0.35 -13.80
N HIS A 17 14.84 0.31 -12.84
CA HIS A 17 14.30 1.50 -12.20
C HIS A 17 15.10 1.83 -10.95
N ARG A 18 14.98 3.05 -10.43
CA ARG A 18 15.72 3.49 -9.24
C ARG A 18 14.79 4.00 -8.16
N LEU A 19 14.76 3.30 -7.03
CA LEU A 19 14.18 3.79 -5.80
C LEU A 19 15.20 4.72 -5.10
N GLN A 20 14.79 5.93 -4.77
CA GLN A 20 15.60 6.94 -4.10
C GLN A 20 14.98 7.29 -2.76
N LEU A 21 15.64 6.88 -1.67
CA LEU A 21 15.23 7.12 -0.30
C LEU A 21 16.15 8.16 0.37
N PRO A 22 15.75 8.73 1.51
CA PRO A 22 16.65 9.49 2.37
C PRO A 22 17.98 8.76 2.62
N ARG A 23 19.07 9.53 2.73
CA ARG A 23 20.43 8.95 2.80
C ARG A 23 20.69 8.17 4.10
N ASP A 24 19.91 8.45 5.12
CA ASP A 24 19.93 7.86 6.46
C ASP A 24 18.93 6.71 6.62
N THR A 25 18.18 6.35 5.57
CA THR A 25 17.31 5.17 5.60
C THR A 25 18.14 3.90 5.83
N ASP A 26 17.82 3.18 6.90
CA ASP A 26 18.44 1.90 7.23
C ASP A 26 18.05 0.83 6.18
N PRO A 27 19.02 0.18 5.50
CA PRO A 27 18.73 -0.93 4.60
C PRO A 27 17.91 -2.07 5.24
N ALA A 28 18.07 -2.31 6.54
CA ALA A 28 17.28 -3.31 7.25
C ALA A 28 15.78 -2.94 7.32
N ALA A 29 15.47 -1.65 7.39
CA ALA A 29 14.08 -1.18 7.34
C ALA A 29 13.45 -1.43 5.96
N VAL A 30 14.21 -1.25 4.88
CA VAL A 30 13.76 -1.57 3.51
C VAL A 30 13.43 -3.06 3.40
N LEU A 31 14.33 -3.95 3.85
CA LEU A 31 14.07 -5.40 3.85
C LEU A 31 12.85 -5.76 4.70
N SER A 32 12.72 -5.16 5.89
CA SER A 32 11.57 -5.40 6.77
C SER A 32 10.25 -5.03 6.09
N MET A 33 10.20 -3.87 5.41
CA MET A 33 9.00 -3.46 4.68
C MET A 33 8.71 -4.36 3.48
N VAL A 34 9.73 -4.72 2.70
CA VAL A 34 9.58 -5.67 1.59
C VAL A 34 8.95 -6.98 2.08
N ARG A 35 9.38 -7.50 3.24
CA ARG A 35 8.87 -8.74 3.82
C ARG A 35 7.42 -8.68 4.27
N ASN A 36 6.85 -7.49 4.50
CA ASN A 36 5.42 -7.36 4.79
C ASN A 36 4.56 -7.85 3.62
N VAL A 37 5.01 -7.65 2.39
CA VAL A 37 4.26 -8.00 1.17
C VAL A 37 4.89 -9.15 0.38
N ARG A 38 6.18 -9.42 0.60
CA ARG A 38 6.94 -10.54 0.01
C ARG A 38 7.68 -11.29 1.13
N PRO A 39 7.02 -12.14 1.93
CA PRO A 39 7.63 -12.79 3.10
C PRO A 39 8.88 -13.62 2.78
N GLU A 40 8.94 -14.21 1.58
CA GLU A 40 10.07 -15.00 1.09
C GLU A 40 11.28 -14.16 0.66
N ALA A 41 11.19 -12.83 0.70
CA ALA A 41 12.29 -11.95 0.32
C ALA A 41 13.52 -12.17 1.22
N SER A 42 14.68 -12.22 0.57
CA SER A 42 15.96 -12.51 1.22
C SER A 42 17.06 -11.55 0.77
N GLU A 43 17.98 -11.25 1.68
CA GLU A 43 19.12 -10.39 1.44
C GLU A 43 20.37 -11.24 1.21
N ALA A 44 21.14 -10.92 0.17
CA ALA A 44 22.43 -11.52 -0.11
C ALA A 44 23.58 -10.80 0.63
N GLU A 45 24.79 -11.34 0.63
CA GLU A 45 25.97 -10.71 1.26
C GLU A 45 26.28 -9.31 0.68
N ASP A 46 25.91 -9.10 -0.57
CA ASP A 46 26.04 -7.81 -1.26
C ASP A 46 24.87 -6.85 -0.98
N GLY A 47 23.99 -7.16 -0.02
CA GLY A 47 22.85 -6.34 0.37
C GLY A 47 21.74 -6.29 -0.68
N THR A 48 21.88 -7.01 -1.80
CA THR A 48 20.81 -7.15 -2.78
C THR A 48 19.68 -7.94 -2.15
N ILE A 49 18.47 -7.39 -2.24
CA ILE A 49 17.24 -8.04 -1.80
C ILE A 49 16.63 -8.76 -3.00
N THR A 50 16.49 -10.08 -2.92
CA THR A 50 15.74 -10.88 -3.90
C THR A 50 14.26 -10.84 -3.54
N LEU A 51 13.42 -10.43 -4.48
CA LEU A 51 11.97 -10.26 -4.27
C LEU A 51 11.14 -11.47 -4.71
N GLY A 52 11.73 -12.37 -5.49
CA GLY A 52 11.03 -13.44 -6.20
C GLY A 52 10.86 -13.10 -7.69
N ASP A 53 10.51 -14.10 -8.50
CA ASP A 53 10.13 -13.92 -9.92
C ASP A 53 11.13 -13.11 -10.77
N GLY A 54 12.42 -13.28 -10.51
CA GLY A 54 13.50 -12.57 -11.23
C GLY A 54 13.67 -11.09 -10.84
N GLN A 55 12.93 -10.60 -9.84
CA GLN A 55 13.01 -9.23 -9.37
C GLN A 55 14.00 -9.06 -8.22
N THR A 56 14.73 -7.94 -8.24
CA THR A 56 15.75 -7.61 -7.23
C THR A 56 15.74 -6.14 -6.87
N LEU A 57 16.13 -5.81 -5.64
CA LEU A 57 16.46 -4.47 -5.18
C LEU A 57 17.93 -4.44 -4.77
N THR A 58 18.79 -3.86 -5.60
CA THR A 58 20.24 -3.78 -5.37
C THR A 58 20.64 -2.41 -4.84
N PRO A 59 21.28 -2.29 -3.66
CA PRO A 59 21.68 -1.01 -3.11
C PRO A 59 22.90 -0.42 -3.85
N ASP A 60 22.90 0.90 -4.07
CA ASP A 60 24.08 1.63 -4.54
C ASP A 60 25.05 1.84 -3.38
N ARG A 61 26.05 0.97 -3.31
CA ARG A 61 27.09 0.97 -2.25
C ARG A 61 28.13 2.08 -2.40
N SER A 62 28.04 2.92 -3.43
CA SER A 62 28.98 4.04 -3.55
C SER A 62 28.75 5.07 -2.44
N PRO A 63 29.77 5.86 -2.05
CA PRO A 63 29.59 6.91 -1.04
C PRO A 63 28.51 7.95 -1.38
N ARG A 64 28.23 8.13 -2.68
CA ARG A 64 27.17 9.04 -3.16
C ARG A 64 25.81 8.33 -3.31
N GLY A 65 25.82 7.01 -3.27
CA GLY A 65 24.70 6.11 -3.50
C GLY A 65 23.81 5.82 -2.30
N ALA A 66 24.18 6.24 -1.09
CA ALA A 66 23.37 6.03 0.11
C ALA A 66 21.89 6.41 -0.11
N GLY A 67 20.98 5.49 0.26
CA GLY A 67 19.54 5.61 0.04
C GLY A 67 19.06 5.23 -1.37
N ARG A 68 19.94 4.93 -2.33
CA ARG A 68 19.56 4.55 -3.69
C ARG A 68 19.58 3.05 -3.87
N TRP A 69 18.54 2.55 -4.52
CA TRP A 69 18.36 1.15 -4.86
C TRP A 69 17.98 1.03 -6.33
N THR A 70 18.55 0.05 -7.02
CA THR A 70 18.14 -0.32 -8.37
C THR A 70 17.13 -1.45 -8.27
N LEU A 71 15.91 -1.22 -8.75
CA LEU A 71 14.93 -2.25 -8.98
C LEU A 71 15.20 -2.89 -10.34
N GLY A 72 15.71 -4.11 -10.34
CA GLY A 72 15.80 -4.95 -11.54
C GLY A 72 14.54 -5.79 -11.68
N THR A 73 13.90 -5.77 -12.84
CA THR A 73 12.69 -6.56 -13.13
C THR A 73 12.65 -7.00 -14.60
N PRO A 74 12.03 -8.14 -14.94
CA PRO A 74 11.69 -8.44 -16.34
C PRO A 74 10.80 -7.34 -16.92
N GLN A 75 11.10 -6.89 -18.16
CA GLN A 75 10.28 -5.92 -18.87
C GLN A 75 9.02 -6.58 -19.39
N VAL A 76 7.87 -5.99 -19.07
CA VAL A 76 6.57 -6.42 -19.58
C VAL A 76 5.75 -5.16 -19.85
N ARG A 77 5.71 -4.75 -21.12
CA ARG A 77 5.01 -3.54 -21.57
C ARG A 77 4.09 -3.85 -22.73
N GLU A 78 2.88 -3.30 -22.67
CA GLU A 78 1.90 -3.40 -23.75
C GLU A 78 1.35 -2.01 -24.09
N ASP A 79 1.00 -1.84 -25.36
CA ASP A 79 0.29 -0.69 -25.93
C ASP A 79 -0.90 -1.30 -26.70
N PRO A 80 -2.16 -0.84 -26.49
CA PRO A 80 -2.60 0.34 -25.76
C PRO A 80 -3.02 0.12 -24.30
N LEU A 81 -3.08 1.24 -23.58
CA LEU A 81 -3.62 1.33 -22.22
C LEU A 81 -4.98 0.62 -22.14
N PRO A 82 -5.18 -0.34 -21.23
CA PRO A 82 -6.50 -0.94 -21.02
C PRO A 82 -7.52 0.16 -20.67
N GLU A 83 -8.71 0.12 -21.30
CA GLU A 83 -9.80 1.05 -20.94
C GLU A 83 -10.14 0.93 -19.45
N GLY A 84 -10.22 2.07 -18.76
CA GLY A 84 -10.56 2.13 -17.33
C GLY A 84 -9.39 1.87 -16.38
N MET A 85 -8.15 1.81 -16.86
CA MET A 85 -6.98 1.77 -15.97
C MET A 85 -6.71 3.16 -15.38
N GLU A 86 -6.91 3.28 -14.07
CA GLU A 86 -6.61 4.46 -13.28
C GLU A 86 -5.08 4.70 -13.21
N ASP A 87 -4.66 5.97 -13.26
CA ASP A 87 -3.25 6.36 -13.24
C ASP A 87 -2.89 7.26 -12.05
N SER A 88 -3.29 6.82 -10.85
CA SER A 88 -2.94 7.52 -9.62
C SER A 88 -1.42 7.53 -9.34
N HIS A 89 -0.65 6.60 -9.91
CA HIS A 89 0.80 6.53 -9.68
C HIS A 89 1.63 7.37 -10.69
N GLY A 90 1.01 7.93 -11.74
CA GLY A 90 1.69 8.71 -12.79
C GLY A 90 2.41 7.91 -13.86
N TYR A 91 2.10 6.62 -13.99
CA TYR A 91 2.72 5.72 -14.96
C TYR A 91 2.36 6.05 -16.40
N GLY A 92 1.16 6.52 -16.70
CA GLY A 92 0.78 6.96 -18.04
C GLY A 92 1.68 8.08 -18.55
N ARG A 93 2.03 9.02 -17.67
CA ARG A 93 3.03 10.07 -17.97
C ARG A 93 4.45 9.51 -18.06
N ALA A 94 4.82 8.59 -17.18
CA ALA A 94 6.19 8.09 -17.07
C ALA A 94 6.57 7.03 -18.12
N PHE A 95 5.58 6.36 -18.73
CA PHE A 95 5.75 5.29 -19.71
C PHE A 95 4.91 5.55 -20.99
N PRO A 96 5.18 6.65 -21.72
CA PRO A 96 4.36 7.05 -22.88
C PRO A 96 4.44 6.09 -24.07
N GLU A 97 5.43 5.19 -24.09
CA GLU A 97 5.69 4.24 -25.19
C GLU A 97 5.15 2.83 -24.91
N GLY A 98 4.51 2.60 -23.76
CA GLY A 98 3.93 1.32 -23.39
C GLY A 98 3.89 1.14 -21.87
N MET A 99 2.72 0.79 -21.35
CA MET A 99 2.48 0.73 -19.90
C MET A 99 3.13 -0.49 -19.27
N PRO A 100 3.74 -0.36 -18.08
CA PRO A 100 4.24 -1.51 -17.35
C PRO A 100 3.08 -2.40 -16.89
N LEU A 101 3.21 -3.70 -17.12
CA LEU A 101 2.26 -4.74 -16.72
C LEU A 101 2.99 -5.88 -16.01
N GLY A 102 2.22 -6.87 -15.53
CA GLY A 102 2.76 -8.10 -14.95
C GLY A 102 3.79 -7.85 -13.85
N LEU A 103 4.97 -8.47 -13.98
CA LEU A 103 6.05 -8.36 -13.00
C LEU A 103 6.61 -6.94 -12.92
N GLU A 104 6.81 -6.25 -14.06
CA GLU A 104 7.31 -4.87 -14.08
C GLU A 104 6.41 -3.94 -13.26
N ARG A 105 5.09 -4.04 -13.46
CA ARG A 105 4.10 -3.26 -12.70
C ARG A 105 4.15 -3.57 -11.21
N GLN A 106 4.15 -4.85 -10.82
CA GLN A 106 4.23 -5.24 -9.41
C GLN A 106 5.51 -4.73 -8.73
N GLY A 107 6.65 -4.73 -9.44
CA GLY A 107 7.90 -4.20 -8.92
C GLY A 107 7.86 -2.68 -8.74
N LEU A 108 7.30 -1.97 -9.73
CA LEU A 108 7.12 -0.52 -9.69
C LEU A 108 6.14 -0.10 -8.59
N ASP A 109 5.03 -0.82 -8.40
CA ASP A 109 4.06 -0.56 -7.33
C ASP A 109 4.75 -0.74 -5.98
N LEU A 110 5.51 -1.83 -5.76
CA LEU A 110 6.30 -2.02 -4.54
C LEU A 110 7.29 -0.87 -4.31
N ALA A 111 8.04 -0.45 -5.33
CA ALA A 111 8.98 0.66 -5.21
C ALA A 111 8.27 2.00 -4.92
N TRP A 112 7.08 2.21 -5.49
CA TRP A 112 6.25 3.39 -5.26
C TRP A 112 5.75 3.41 -3.80
N SER A 113 5.24 2.29 -3.28
CA SER A 113 4.83 2.19 -1.87
C SER A 113 6.00 2.40 -0.91
N LEU A 114 7.16 1.80 -1.19
CA LEU A 114 8.38 2.03 -0.40
C LEU A 114 8.80 3.49 -0.42
N ALA A 115 8.78 4.14 -1.59
CA ALA A 115 9.06 5.57 -1.72
C ALA A 115 8.06 6.40 -0.89
N ARG A 116 6.76 6.16 -1.00
CA ARG A 116 5.74 6.88 -0.24
C ARG A 116 5.98 6.81 1.26
N ARG A 117 6.21 5.60 1.78
CA ARG A 117 6.30 5.37 3.23
C ARG A 117 7.65 5.73 3.83
N LEU A 118 8.72 5.75 3.03
CA LEU A 118 10.06 6.13 3.47
C LEU A 118 10.46 7.54 3.03
N GLY A 119 9.53 8.34 2.49
CA GLY A 119 9.78 9.73 2.08
C GLY A 119 10.75 9.86 0.90
N GLY A 120 10.64 8.95 -0.06
CA GLY A 120 11.47 8.83 -1.25
C GLY A 120 10.75 9.10 -2.56
N ALA A 121 11.36 8.65 -3.66
CA ALA A 121 10.85 8.76 -5.01
C ALA A 121 11.30 7.58 -5.87
N VAL A 122 10.60 7.32 -6.97
CA VAL A 122 11.00 6.36 -7.99
C VAL A 122 11.44 7.11 -9.23
N VAL A 123 12.56 6.71 -9.83
CA VAL A 123 13.00 7.17 -11.14
C VAL A 123 12.91 5.97 -12.09
N THR A 124 12.10 6.08 -13.12
CA THR A 124 11.92 5.01 -14.11
C THR A 124 13.20 4.80 -14.92
N ASP A 125 13.26 3.71 -15.68
CA ASP A 125 14.38 3.39 -16.57
C ASP A 125 14.50 4.42 -17.72
N GLY A 126 13.36 4.98 -18.14
CA GLY A 126 13.28 6.14 -19.05
C GLY A 126 13.64 7.48 -18.38
N GLY A 127 13.92 7.51 -17.09
CA GLY A 127 14.35 8.69 -16.34
C GLY A 127 13.22 9.59 -15.81
N ALA A 128 11.96 9.20 -15.99
CA ALA A 128 10.83 9.94 -15.40
C ALA A 128 10.82 9.76 -13.88
N ARG A 129 10.58 10.85 -13.16
CA ARG A 129 10.52 10.85 -11.69
C ARG A 129 9.07 10.80 -11.22
N LEU A 130 8.79 9.91 -10.29
CA LEU A 130 7.53 9.73 -9.57
C LEU A 130 7.80 10.04 -8.09
N GLU A 131 7.06 11.00 -7.53
CA GLU A 131 7.17 11.40 -6.12
C GLU A 131 5.83 11.15 -5.44
N PRO A 132 5.64 9.98 -4.81
CA PRO A 132 4.40 9.66 -4.13
C PRO A 132 4.10 10.66 -3.01
N HIS A 133 2.88 11.17 -2.94
CA HIS A 133 2.47 11.98 -1.81
C HIS A 133 2.26 11.07 -0.58
N PRO A 134 2.79 11.40 0.62
CA PRO A 134 2.71 10.53 1.80
C PRO A 134 1.30 10.09 2.18
N PHE A 135 0.32 11.00 2.04
CA PHE A 135 -1.08 10.79 2.42
C PHE A 135 -1.98 10.27 1.28
N HIS A 136 -1.40 9.88 0.14
CA HIS A 136 -2.18 9.37 -1.00
C HIS A 136 -2.95 8.09 -0.61
N VAL A 137 -2.27 7.15 0.03
CA VAL A 137 -2.91 5.97 0.62
C VAL A 137 -3.12 6.23 2.10
N ARG A 138 -4.39 6.40 2.48
CA ARG A 138 -4.80 6.73 3.85
C ARG A 138 -5.60 5.65 4.56
N ASP A 139 -6.12 4.70 3.81
CA ASP A 139 -6.91 3.60 4.33
C ASP A 139 -6.05 2.68 5.19
N LEU A 140 -6.59 2.33 6.35
CA LEU A 140 -5.95 1.46 7.33
C LEU A 140 -6.90 0.34 7.73
N THR A 141 -6.35 -0.83 8.05
CA THR A 141 -7.09 -1.93 8.65
C THR A 141 -6.44 -2.33 9.97
N VAL A 142 -7.22 -2.32 11.05
CA VAL A 142 -6.79 -2.93 12.31
C VAL A 142 -7.21 -4.40 12.30
N VAL A 143 -6.23 -5.29 12.25
CA VAL A 143 -6.43 -6.75 12.30
C VAL A 143 -6.28 -7.20 13.74
N SER A 144 -7.36 -7.69 14.33
CA SER A 144 -7.44 -7.96 15.77
C SER A 144 -7.98 -9.36 16.08
N PRO A 145 -7.51 -10.01 17.17
CA PRO A 145 -8.13 -11.24 17.67
C PRO A 145 -9.46 -10.99 18.42
N HIS A 146 -9.89 -9.73 18.58
CA HIS A 146 -11.01 -9.35 19.43
C HIS A 146 -12.07 -8.54 18.67
N ALA A 147 -13.24 -9.15 18.49
CA ALA A 147 -14.41 -8.51 17.89
C ALA A 147 -15.24 -7.76 18.94
N LEU A 148 -15.50 -6.48 18.66
CA LEU A 148 -16.45 -5.67 19.41
C LEU A 148 -17.86 -5.91 18.88
N ALA A 149 -18.83 -5.85 19.79
CA ALA A 149 -20.22 -5.70 19.40
C ALA A 149 -20.45 -4.30 18.80
N PRO A 150 -21.41 -4.13 17.89
CA PRO A 150 -21.72 -2.83 17.27
C PRO A 150 -21.93 -1.71 18.29
N GLU A 151 -22.67 -1.99 19.36
CA GLU A 151 -22.99 -1.01 20.41
C GLU A 151 -21.73 -0.63 21.20
N SER A 152 -20.83 -1.58 21.46
CA SER A 152 -19.55 -1.31 22.13
C SER A 152 -18.62 -0.47 21.25
N LEU A 153 -18.63 -0.67 19.93
CA LEU A 153 -17.88 0.20 19.02
C LEU A 153 -18.46 1.62 19.00
N ALA A 154 -19.79 1.76 18.96
CA ALA A 154 -20.43 3.06 19.04
C ALA A 154 -20.12 3.79 20.36
N GLU A 155 -20.15 3.08 21.49
CA GLU A 155 -19.74 3.63 22.80
C GLU A 155 -18.27 4.04 22.83
N LEU A 156 -17.39 3.28 22.19
CA LEU A 156 -15.96 3.59 22.08
C LEU A 156 -15.70 4.84 21.25
N LEU A 157 -16.41 4.99 20.12
CA LEU A 157 -16.22 6.11 19.19
C LEU A 157 -16.90 7.40 19.69
N GLY A 158 -18.03 7.31 20.38
CA GLY A 158 -18.85 8.47 20.76
C GLY A 158 -18.10 9.68 21.37
N PRO A 159 -17.08 9.50 22.23
CA PRO A 159 -16.30 10.61 22.77
C PRO A 159 -15.48 11.40 21.74
N ILE A 160 -15.01 10.77 20.67
CA ILE A 160 -14.16 11.40 19.62
C ILE A 160 -14.89 11.60 18.29
N GLU A 161 -15.98 10.87 18.08
CA GLU A 161 -16.79 10.83 16.86
C GLU A 161 -18.28 10.86 17.23
N PRO A 162 -18.80 11.97 17.76
CA PRO A 162 -20.20 12.07 18.20
C PRO A 162 -21.20 12.00 17.04
N GLU A 163 -20.75 12.24 15.82
CA GLU A 163 -21.54 12.17 14.59
C GLU A 163 -21.42 10.81 13.88
N ALA A 164 -20.71 9.84 14.46
CA ALA A 164 -20.60 8.51 13.91
C ALA A 164 -21.97 7.80 13.96
N GLU A 165 -22.38 7.23 12.82
CA GLU A 165 -23.65 6.54 12.68
C GLU A 165 -23.43 5.05 12.41
N LEU A 166 -24.04 4.18 13.22
CA LEU A 166 -24.05 2.74 12.95
C LEU A 166 -24.98 2.46 11.77
N ASP A 167 -24.44 1.86 10.72
CA ASP A 167 -25.21 1.56 9.52
C ASP A 167 -26.21 0.43 9.78
N GLN A 168 -27.42 0.58 9.23
CA GLN A 168 -28.41 -0.47 9.29
C GLN A 168 -28.00 -1.63 8.38
N VAL A 169 -27.75 -2.80 8.98
CA VAL A 169 -27.53 -4.02 8.20
C VAL A 169 -28.83 -4.38 7.45
N PRO A 170 -28.83 -4.47 6.11
CA PRO A 170 -30.04 -4.80 5.37
C PRO A 170 -30.65 -6.14 5.80
N ASP A 171 -31.98 -6.20 5.86
CA ASP A 171 -32.70 -7.43 6.20
C ASP A 171 -32.35 -8.56 5.22
N GLY A 172 -31.84 -9.68 5.75
CA GLY A 172 -31.46 -10.86 4.97
C GLY A 172 -30.00 -10.89 4.50
N ALA A 173 -29.19 -9.87 4.80
CA ALA A 173 -27.74 -9.94 4.57
C ALA A 173 -27.14 -11.06 5.45
N PRO A 174 -26.22 -11.89 4.91
CA PRO A 174 -25.44 -12.79 5.75
C PRO A 174 -24.67 -11.93 6.75
N ARG A 175 -24.98 -12.06 8.05
CA ARG A 175 -24.34 -11.29 9.12
C ARG A 175 -22.91 -11.79 9.33
N ILE A 176 -21.98 -11.26 8.54
CA ILE A 176 -20.54 -11.48 8.70
C ILE A 176 -19.82 -10.20 9.15
N GLY A 177 -20.56 -9.11 9.41
CA GLY A 177 -20.01 -7.82 9.80
C GLY A 177 -21.05 -6.73 10.05
N TYR A 178 -20.57 -5.54 10.40
CA TYR A 178 -21.31 -4.29 10.55
C TYR A 178 -20.42 -3.10 10.17
N SER A 179 -20.98 -1.93 9.93
CA SER A 179 -20.20 -0.73 9.59
C SER A 179 -20.70 0.51 10.32
N VAL A 180 -19.80 1.47 10.48
CA VAL A 180 -20.05 2.79 11.04
C VAL A 180 -19.60 3.81 10.00
N THR A 181 -20.46 4.78 9.71
CA THR A 181 -20.15 5.91 8.85
C THR A 181 -19.72 7.08 9.73
N LEU A 182 -18.57 7.68 9.42
CA LEU A 182 -18.04 8.83 10.13
C LEU A 182 -17.94 10.01 9.15
N PRO A 183 -18.75 11.07 9.30
CA PRO A 183 -18.72 12.19 8.37
C PRO A 183 -17.41 12.99 8.52
N LEU A 184 -16.91 13.47 7.38
CA LEU A 184 -15.88 14.48 7.28
C LEU A 184 -16.46 15.76 6.66
N ALA A 185 -15.63 16.80 6.54
CA ALA A 185 -16.04 18.03 5.88
C ALA A 185 -16.34 17.79 4.39
N ASP A 186 -17.09 18.72 3.79
CA ASP A 186 -17.34 18.77 2.34
C ASP A 186 -18.00 17.52 1.72
N GLY A 187 -18.67 16.71 2.54
CA GLY A 187 -19.37 15.51 2.10
C GLY A 187 -18.47 14.28 1.91
N GLU A 188 -17.22 14.37 2.35
CA GLU A 188 -16.35 13.20 2.49
C GLU A 188 -16.76 12.39 3.73
N GLU A 189 -16.46 11.09 3.73
CA GLU A 189 -16.81 10.19 4.84
C GLU A 189 -15.68 9.17 5.08
N ILE A 190 -15.60 8.63 6.30
CA ILE A 190 -14.84 7.42 6.60
C ILE A 190 -15.83 6.30 6.86
N SER A 191 -15.72 5.22 6.10
CA SER A 191 -16.46 3.98 6.34
C SER A 191 -15.60 3.04 7.18
N LEU A 192 -15.98 2.84 8.44
CA LEU A 192 -15.40 1.84 9.32
C LEU A 192 -16.17 0.54 9.18
N ARG A 193 -15.57 -0.45 8.52
CA ARG A 193 -16.17 -1.76 8.23
C ARG A 193 -15.57 -2.81 9.12
N VAL A 194 -16.42 -3.49 9.90
CA VAL A 194 -16.01 -4.56 10.81
C VAL A 194 -16.43 -5.90 10.23
N GLY A 195 -15.47 -6.80 10.01
CA GLY A 195 -15.76 -8.10 9.42
C GLY A 195 -14.51 -8.93 9.18
N ARG A 196 -14.57 -9.86 8.23
CA ARG A 196 -13.40 -10.63 7.76
C ARG A 196 -13.04 -10.20 6.35
N THR A 197 -11.78 -9.85 6.14
CA THR A 197 -11.20 -9.53 4.84
C THR A 197 -10.08 -10.51 4.49
N ALA A 198 -9.42 -10.29 3.35
CA ALA A 198 -8.22 -11.04 2.99
C ALA A 198 -7.13 -10.89 4.06
N ARG A 199 -6.37 -11.96 4.32
CA ARG A 199 -5.35 -11.98 5.36
C ARG A 199 -4.03 -11.37 4.86
N PRO A 200 -3.53 -10.28 5.48
CA PRO A 200 -2.29 -9.63 5.03
C PRO A 200 -1.09 -10.57 5.13
N ALA A 201 -0.21 -10.55 4.13
CA ALA A 201 1.00 -11.36 4.10
C ALA A 201 1.89 -11.11 5.33
N ALA A 202 1.97 -9.85 5.79
CA ALA A 202 2.76 -9.43 6.93
C ALA A 202 2.38 -10.12 8.25
N LEU A 203 1.15 -10.63 8.34
CA LEU A 203 0.59 -11.19 9.57
C LEU A 203 0.52 -12.72 9.56
N GLN A 204 0.88 -13.38 8.45
CA GLN A 204 0.69 -14.83 8.24
C GLN A 204 1.35 -15.72 9.30
N ALA A 205 2.36 -15.22 10.02
CA ALA A 205 3.01 -15.94 11.11
C ALA A 205 2.16 -16.03 12.40
N LEU A 206 1.05 -15.28 12.48
CA LEU A 206 0.22 -15.19 13.69
C LEU A 206 -0.78 -16.34 13.73
N GLY A 207 -0.71 -17.16 14.79
CA GLY A 207 -1.57 -18.33 14.96
C GLY A 207 -3.05 -18.03 15.23
N TRP A 208 -3.43 -16.77 15.42
CA TRP A 208 -4.81 -16.32 15.62
C TRP A 208 -5.41 -15.65 14.37
N LEU A 209 -4.64 -15.51 13.28
CA LEU A 209 -5.04 -14.73 12.11
C LEU A 209 -6.29 -15.28 11.41
N ASP A 210 -6.47 -16.59 11.38
CA ASP A 210 -7.62 -17.21 10.70
C ASP A 210 -8.95 -16.75 11.31
N ASP A 211 -8.99 -16.59 12.64
CA ASP A 211 -10.17 -16.16 13.40
C ASP A 211 -10.21 -14.65 13.67
N ALA A 212 -9.24 -13.89 13.13
CA ALA A 212 -9.17 -12.45 13.32
C ALA A 212 -10.40 -11.72 12.74
N VAL A 213 -10.72 -10.59 13.35
CA VAL A 213 -11.63 -9.58 12.83
C VAL A 213 -10.82 -8.39 12.32
N ASP A 214 -11.33 -7.78 11.26
CA ASP A 214 -10.73 -6.64 10.59
C ASP A 214 -11.64 -5.42 10.80
N TYR A 215 -11.04 -4.31 11.24
CA TYR A 215 -11.66 -3.00 11.32
C TYR A 215 -11.06 -2.15 10.20
N ALA A 216 -11.66 -2.19 9.02
CA ALA A 216 -11.19 -1.47 7.85
C ALA A 216 -11.74 -0.04 7.85
N LEU A 217 -10.85 0.95 7.96
CA LEU A 217 -11.11 2.38 7.88
C LEU A 217 -10.84 2.84 6.45
N VAL A 218 -11.90 3.07 5.70
CA VAL A 218 -11.85 3.41 4.27
C VAL A 218 -12.33 4.84 4.08
N HIS A 219 -11.51 5.68 3.49
CA HIS A 219 -11.95 7.02 3.12
C HIS A 219 -12.81 6.97 1.85
N LEU A 220 -13.94 7.67 1.89
CA LEU A 220 -14.86 7.85 0.78
C LEU A 220 -14.83 9.33 0.40
N PRO A 221 -14.10 9.71 -0.67
CA PRO A 221 -14.13 11.09 -1.13
C PRO A 221 -15.52 11.43 -1.70
N ALA A 222 -15.89 12.71 -1.62
CA ALA A 222 -17.14 13.20 -2.22
C ALA A 222 -17.13 13.06 -3.76
N ASP A 223 -15.94 13.15 -4.35
CA ASP A 223 -15.66 12.90 -5.77
C ASP A 223 -14.61 11.79 -5.91
N PRO A 224 -14.97 10.59 -6.41
CA PRO A 224 -14.04 9.48 -6.59
C PRO A 224 -12.82 9.82 -7.46
N GLU A 225 -12.98 10.69 -8.46
CA GLU A 225 -11.87 11.07 -9.37
C GLU A 225 -10.75 11.82 -8.63
N SER A 226 -11.04 12.38 -7.45
CA SER A 226 -10.06 13.11 -6.63
C SER A 226 -8.93 12.23 -6.07
N ASP A 227 -9.13 10.91 -6.03
CA ASP A 227 -8.10 9.94 -5.61
C ASP A 227 -7.23 9.44 -6.76
N GLU A 228 -7.67 9.64 -8.00
CA GLU A 228 -6.99 9.23 -9.23
C GLU A 228 -5.94 10.25 -9.70
N VAL A 229 -5.41 11.05 -8.77
CA VAL A 229 -4.49 12.16 -9.06
C VAL A 229 -3.07 11.82 -8.60
N GLU A 230 -2.11 11.84 -9.54
CA GLU A 230 -0.68 11.64 -9.24
C GLU A 230 -0.12 12.70 -8.28
N SER A 231 -0.45 13.97 -8.54
CA SER A 231 0.09 15.12 -7.81
C SER A 231 -1.07 16.02 -7.38
N PRO A 232 -1.54 15.90 -6.13
CA PRO A 232 -2.67 16.70 -5.64
C PRO A 232 -2.29 18.18 -5.58
N ASP A 233 -3.29 19.05 -5.77
CA ASP A 233 -3.16 20.45 -5.38
C ASP A 233 -3.18 20.61 -3.86
N ALA A 234 -2.95 21.83 -3.37
CA ALA A 234 -2.84 22.08 -1.93
C ALA A 234 -4.13 21.74 -1.16
N GLU A 235 -5.28 21.97 -1.79
CA GLU A 235 -6.59 21.70 -1.18
C GLU A 235 -6.84 20.19 -1.05
N THR A 236 -6.58 19.45 -2.13
CA THR A 236 -6.68 17.98 -2.14
C THR A 236 -5.69 17.34 -1.18
N ALA A 237 -4.46 17.84 -1.13
CA ALA A 237 -3.44 17.36 -0.20
C ALA A 237 -3.83 17.61 1.27
N GLU A 238 -4.48 18.74 1.57
CA GLU A 238 -5.02 19.04 2.90
C GLU A 238 -6.15 18.06 3.27
N ARG A 239 -7.10 17.80 2.37
CA ARG A 239 -8.17 16.81 2.58
C ARG A 239 -7.60 15.41 2.86
N TRP A 240 -6.63 14.97 2.06
CA TRP A 240 -5.93 13.70 2.28
C TRP A 240 -5.26 13.63 3.66
N GLN A 241 -4.60 14.72 4.08
CA GLN A 241 -3.98 14.80 5.40
C GLN A 241 -4.99 14.73 6.54
N VAL A 242 -6.13 15.43 6.42
CA VAL A 242 -7.21 15.40 7.42
C VAL A 242 -7.78 14.00 7.56
N ALA A 243 -8.12 13.36 6.44
CA ALA A 243 -8.62 11.99 6.41
C ALA A 243 -7.61 11.01 7.03
N TYR A 244 -6.33 11.08 6.64
CA TYR A 244 -5.28 10.21 7.17
C TYR A 244 -5.11 10.35 8.68
N ARG A 245 -5.07 11.58 9.21
CA ARG A 245 -4.95 11.80 10.66
C ARG A 245 -6.17 11.29 11.42
N ARG A 246 -7.37 11.49 10.89
CA ARG A 246 -8.61 11.02 11.51
C ARG A 246 -8.66 9.49 11.55
N ILE A 247 -8.34 8.84 10.42
CA ILE A 247 -8.21 7.38 10.32
C ILE A 247 -7.14 6.87 11.29
N GLY A 248 -5.98 7.54 11.36
CA GLY A 248 -4.90 7.19 12.27
C GLY A 248 -5.30 7.24 13.75
N GLN A 249 -6.01 8.30 14.16
CA GLN A 249 -6.54 8.44 15.51
C GLN A 249 -7.50 7.30 15.88
N ILE A 250 -8.43 6.95 14.98
CA ILE A 250 -9.39 5.86 15.21
C ILE A 250 -8.67 4.51 15.25
N ALA A 251 -7.72 4.27 14.34
CA ALA A 251 -6.92 3.05 14.32
C ALA A 251 -6.11 2.89 15.63
N GLY A 252 -5.51 3.96 16.14
CA GLY A 252 -4.81 3.97 17.42
C GLY A 252 -5.74 3.59 18.58
N LEU A 253 -6.91 4.23 18.67
CA LEU A 253 -7.93 3.91 19.69
C LEU A 253 -8.39 2.44 19.62
N LEU A 254 -8.60 1.92 18.42
CA LEU A 254 -8.95 0.53 18.20
C LEU A 254 -7.84 -0.41 18.69
N VAL A 255 -6.58 -0.17 18.30
CA VAL A 255 -5.45 -1.00 18.76
C VAL A 255 -5.31 -0.97 20.28
N GLU A 256 -5.46 0.18 20.92
CA GLU A 256 -5.43 0.28 22.38
C GLU A 256 -6.54 -0.53 23.06
N THR A 257 -7.70 -0.65 22.41
CA THR A 257 -8.90 -1.29 22.97
C THR A 257 -8.97 -2.79 22.68
N VAL A 258 -8.70 -3.18 21.43
CA VAL A 258 -8.87 -4.56 20.93
C VAL A 258 -7.55 -5.26 20.62
N GLY A 259 -6.41 -4.57 20.76
CA GLY A 259 -5.11 -5.09 20.37
C GLY A 259 -5.01 -5.36 18.86
N GLY A 260 -3.94 -6.05 18.47
CA GLY A 260 -3.70 -6.44 17.08
C GLY A 260 -2.66 -5.57 16.37
N TYR A 261 -2.75 -5.53 15.04
CA TYR A 261 -1.79 -4.84 14.18
C TYR A 261 -2.52 -3.95 13.16
N VAL A 262 -1.90 -2.83 12.79
CA VAL A 262 -2.38 -1.96 11.72
C VAL A 262 -1.66 -2.29 10.44
N VAL A 263 -2.41 -2.45 9.36
CA VAL A 263 -1.90 -2.54 8.00
C VAL A 263 -2.50 -1.45 7.13
N ASP A 264 -1.73 -0.88 6.21
CA ASP A 264 -2.27 -0.01 5.17
C ASP A 264 -2.89 -0.82 4.02
N LEU A 265 -3.58 -0.12 3.11
CA LEU A 265 -4.21 -0.73 1.92
C LEU A 265 -3.23 -1.51 1.04
N GLU A 266 -1.96 -1.13 1.05
CA GLU A 266 -0.89 -1.77 0.28
C GLU A 266 -0.31 -3.02 0.99
N GLY A 267 -0.85 -3.37 2.16
CA GLY A 267 -0.55 -4.60 2.89
C GLY A 267 0.65 -4.50 3.81
N PHE A 268 1.15 -3.30 4.08
CA PHE A 268 2.29 -3.12 4.94
C PHE A 268 1.89 -2.76 6.38
N LEU A 269 2.69 -3.22 7.34
CA LEU A 269 2.53 -2.84 8.75
C LEU A 269 2.80 -1.35 8.95
N VAL A 270 2.01 -0.77 9.86
CA VAL A 270 2.09 0.62 10.31
C VAL A 270 2.16 0.62 11.84
N ASP A 271 3.08 1.38 12.42
CA ASP A 271 3.10 1.61 13.86
C ASP A 271 2.03 2.64 14.20
N PRO A 272 1.09 2.36 15.11
CA PRO A 272 0.10 3.35 15.56
C PRO A 272 0.72 4.65 16.09
N ASN A 273 1.94 4.61 16.62
CA ASN A 273 2.63 5.81 17.10
C ASN A 273 3.09 6.73 15.97
N ASP A 274 3.23 6.21 14.75
CA ASP A 274 3.56 7.00 13.55
C ASP A 274 2.32 7.70 12.96
N LEU A 275 1.12 7.41 13.49
CA LEU A 275 -0.16 7.92 13.00
C LEU A 275 -0.69 9.13 13.78
N ALA A 276 -0.04 9.52 14.89
CA ALA A 276 -0.47 10.56 15.82
C ALA A 276 0.16 11.94 15.55
#